data_AF-A0A7K2BX07-F1
#
_entry.id   AF-A0A7K2BX07-F1
#
_cell.length_a   1.000
_cell.length_b   1.000
_cell.length_c   1.000
_cell.angle_alpha   90.00
_cell.angle_beta   90.00
_cell.angle_gamma   90.00
#
_symmetry.space_group_name_H-M   'P 1'
#
loop_
_entity.id
_entity.type
_entity.pdbx_description
1 polymer ?
#
loop_
_entity_poly.entity_id
_entity_poly.type
_entity_poly.pdbx_seq_one_letter_code
_entity_poly.pdbx_strand_id
1 'polypeptide(L)'
;PRTGVVLSRSGGALAEMLPFFRLGIGGRIGSGRQWMSWITLHDEVEALLWLLTADVEGPVNFTAPEPVTNRELTAALGRALRRPTLLPTPKPALWARLGRELTGALLYSSARVEPALLLRREFRFTHPDIATGIEAVLARA
;
A
#
# COMPACT_ATOMS: atom_id res chain seq x y z
N PRO A 1 -2.25 12.94 -11.61
CA PRO A 1 -2.47 12.39 -10.24
C PRO A 1 -1.11 12.12 -9.58
N ARG A 2 -1.06 12.03 -8.25
CA ARG A 2 0.11 11.62 -7.46
C ARG A 2 -0.27 10.35 -6.71
N THR A 3 0.22 9.21 -7.16
CA THR A 3 -0.25 7.89 -6.70
C THR A 3 0.61 7.35 -5.55
N GLY A 4 -0.06 6.81 -4.53
CA GLY A 4 0.58 6.07 -3.45
C GLY A 4 0.99 4.65 -3.88
N VAL A 5 1.23 3.78 -2.91
CA VAL A 5 1.47 2.36 -3.16
C VAL A 5 0.15 1.69 -3.55
N VAL A 6 0.00 1.35 -4.82
CA VAL A 6 -1.18 0.64 -5.32
C VAL A 6 -1.13 -0.82 -4.87
N LEU A 7 -2.17 -1.25 -4.15
CA LEU A 7 -2.36 -2.62 -3.69
C LEU A 7 -3.17 -3.39 -4.72
N SER A 8 -2.50 -4.35 -5.37
CA SER A 8 -3.12 -5.31 -6.27
C SER A 8 -2.53 -6.70 -6.08
N ARG A 9 -3.36 -7.73 -6.22
CA ARG A 9 -2.90 -9.12 -6.27
C ARG A 9 -2.26 -9.47 -7.62
N SER A 10 -2.63 -8.78 -8.70
CA SER A 10 -2.17 -9.07 -10.06
C SER A 10 -0.81 -8.45 -10.41
N GLY A 11 -0.26 -7.57 -9.57
CA GLY A 11 1.03 -6.94 -9.80
C GLY A 11 1.41 -5.91 -8.74
N GLY A 12 2.51 -5.20 -8.98
CA GLY A 12 3.02 -4.17 -8.08
C GLY A 12 3.55 -4.71 -6.75
N ALA A 13 3.71 -3.81 -5.78
CA ALA A 13 4.37 -4.11 -4.51
C ALA A 13 3.70 -5.25 -3.73
N LEU A 14 2.37 -5.30 -3.71
CA LEU A 14 1.65 -6.35 -2.98
C LEU A 14 1.91 -7.73 -3.59
N ALA A 15 1.77 -7.89 -4.91
CA ALA A 15 2.03 -9.17 -5.58
C ALA A 15 3.47 -9.67 -5.34
N GLU A 16 4.46 -8.78 -5.29
CA GLU A 16 5.85 -9.16 -4.98
C GLU A 16 6.04 -9.62 -3.53
N MET A 17 5.28 -9.06 -2.57
CA MET A 17 5.34 -9.45 -1.16
C MET A 17 4.60 -10.76 -0.87
N LEU A 18 3.53 -11.07 -1.60
CA LEU A 18 2.63 -12.18 -1.29
C LEU A 18 3.29 -13.56 -1.12
N PRO A 19 4.26 -13.98 -1.95
CA PRO A 19 4.91 -15.29 -1.78
C PRO A 19 5.54 -15.45 -0.38
N PHE A 20 6.24 -14.42 0.09
CA PHE A 20 6.92 -14.45 1.39
C PHE A 20 5.93 -14.47 2.56
N PHE A 21 4.86 -13.67 2.46
CA PHE A 21 3.82 -13.67 3.48
C PHE A 21 3.04 -14.99 3.51
N ARG A 22 2.73 -15.59 2.35
CA ARG A 22 2.07 -16.90 2.28
C ARG A 22 2.90 -18.02 2.90
N LEU A 23 4.23 -17.93 2.78
CA LEU A 23 5.20 -18.84 3.42
C LEU A 23 5.43 -18.55 4.90
N GLY A 24 4.84 -17.48 5.47
CA GLY A 24 5.03 -17.12 6.87
C GLY A 24 6.39 -16.48 7.22
N ILE A 25 7.14 -16.07 6.19
CA ILE A 25 8.44 -15.38 6.33
C ILE A 25 8.35 -13.89 5.96
N GLY A 26 7.14 -13.40 5.72
CA GLY A 26 6.85 -11.98 5.53
C GLY A 26 7.07 -11.19 6.82
N GLY A 27 7.57 -9.97 6.69
CA GLY A 27 8.00 -9.18 7.83
C GLY A 27 8.04 -7.68 7.55
N ARG A 28 8.11 -6.91 8.65
CA ARG A 28 8.28 -5.46 8.59
C ARG A 28 9.67 -5.11 8.08
N ILE A 29 9.79 -3.98 7.39
CA ILE A 29 11.06 -3.50 6.86
C ILE A 29 11.69 -2.51 7.86
N GLY A 30 12.92 -2.78 8.29
CA GLY A 30 13.65 -1.91 9.21
C GLY A 30 12.92 -1.72 10.54
N SER A 31 12.67 -0.46 10.93
CA SER A 31 11.90 -0.14 12.15
C SER A 31 10.39 -0.41 12.00
N GLY A 32 9.90 -0.43 10.75
CA GLY A 32 8.48 -0.51 10.41
C GLY A 32 7.71 0.79 10.66
N ARG A 33 8.38 1.89 11.03
CA ARG A 33 7.76 3.19 11.36
C ARG A 33 7.54 4.09 10.16
N GLN A 34 8.12 3.76 9.01
CA GLN A 34 7.94 4.52 7.78
C GLN A 34 6.48 4.50 7.36
N TRP A 35 5.98 5.68 6.99
CA TRP A 35 4.63 5.83 6.48
C TRP A 35 4.54 5.31 5.05
N MET A 36 3.48 4.56 4.80
CA MET A 36 3.07 4.03 3.52
C MET A 36 1.69 4.61 3.19
N SER A 37 1.70 5.58 2.28
CA SER A 37 0.46 6.05 1.67
C SER A 37 0.09 5.07 0.58
N TRP A 38 -1.03 4.37 0.73
CA TRP A 38 -1.44 3.23 -0.09
C TRP A 38 -2.81 3.51 -0.71
N ILE A 39 -3.22 2.74 -1.70
CA ILE A 39 -4.58 2.75 -2.27
C ILE A 39 -4.86 1.39 -2.89
N THR A 40 -6.09 0.89 -2.90
CA THR A 40 -6.39 -0.33 -3.68
C THR A 40 -6.40 0.00 -5.17
N LEU A 41 -6.08 -0.98 -6.03
CA LEU A 41 -6.21 -0.79 -7.48
C LEU A 41 -7.65 -0.41 -7.88
N HIS A 42 -8.66 -0.90 -7.14
CA HIS A 42 -10.05 -0.54 -7.39
C HIS A 42 -10.29 0.96 -7.13
N ASP A 43 -9.92 1.46 -5.95
CA ASP A 43 -10.11 2.89 -5.61
C ASP A 43 -9.25 3.81 -6.47
N GLU A 44 -8.06 3.37 -6.90
CA GLU A 44 -7.23 4.11 -7.87
C GLU A 44 -8.00 4.33 -9.19
N VAL A 45 -8.63 3.26 -9.72
CA VAL A 45 -9.40 3.32 -10.96
C VAL A 45 -10.67 4.16 -10.77
N GLU A 46 -11.40 3.99 -9.66
CA GLU A 46 -12.58 4.81 -9.37
C GLU A 46 -12.23 6.30 -9.23
N ALA A 47 -11.11 6.62 -8.58
CA ALA A 47 -10.63 8.00 -8.48
C ALA A 47 -10.20 8.57 -9.84
N LEU A 48 -9.60 7.75 -10.71
CA LEU A 48 -9.26 8.16 -12.08
C LEU A 48 -10.53 8.45 -12.88
N LEU A 49 -11.52 7.56 -12.83
CA LEU A 49 -12.81 7.75 -13.51
C LEU A 49 -13.54 8.99 -13.01
N TRP A 50 -13.52 9.21 -11.69
CA TRP A 50 -14.07 10.42 -11.09
C TRP A 50 -13.39 11.69 -11.63
N LEU A 51 -12.04 11.71 -11.70
CA LEU A 51 -11.31 12.86 -12.24
C LEU A 51 -11.67 13.21 -13.69
N LEU A 52 -12.03 12.24 -14.52
CA LEU A 52 -12.41 12.51 -15.91
C LEU A 52 -13.67 13.36 -16.03
N THR A 53 -14.49 13.42 -14.97
CA THR A 53 -15.76 14.16 -14.95
C THR A 53 -15.79 15.28 -13.90
N ALA A 54 -14.78 15.35 -13.04
CA ALA A 54 -14.72 16.32 -11.96
C ALA A 54 -14.18 17.67 -12.44
N ASP A 55 -14.83 18.75 -12.02
CA ASP A 55 -14.34 20.12 -12.22
C ASP A 55 -13.28 20.47 -11.16
N VAL A 56 -12.05 19.99 -11.40
CA VAL A 56 -10.90 20.13 -10.51
C VAL A 56 -9.63 20.43 -11.30
N GLU A 57 -8.84 21.36 -10.79
CA GLU A 57 -7.54 21.71 -11.35
C GLU A 57 -6.42 21.43 -10.34
N GLY A 58 -5.24 21.10 -10.87
CA GLY A 58 -4.03 20.92 -10.08
C GLY A 58 -3.80 19.48 -9.57
N PRO A 59 -2.86 19.29 -8.63
CA PRO A 59 -2.44 17.97 -8.19
C PRO A 59 -3.48 17.29 -7.31
N VAL A 60 -3.74 16.01 -7.58
CA VAL A 60 -4.64 15.17 -6.78
C VAL A 60 -3.87 13.95 -6.29
N ASN A 61 -3.84 13.75 -4.97
CA ASN A 61 -3.22 12.59 -4.34
C ASN A 61 -4.18 11.41 -4.37
N PHE A 62 -3.68 10.29 -4.86
CA PHE A 62 -4.41 9.04 -5.01
C PHE A 62 -3.89 8.09 -3.94
N THR A 63 -4.47 8.25 -2.76
CA THR A 63 -4.19 7.47 -1.55
C THR A 63 -5.51 7.19 -0.85
N ALA A 64 -5.59 6.10 -0.10
CA ALA A 64 -6.63 5.86 0.87
C ALA A 64 -6.59 6.95 1.96
N PRO A 65 -7.72 7.25 2.60
CA PRO A 65 -7.82 8.33 3.59
C PRO A 65 -6.96 8.11 4.83
N GLU A 66 -6.62 6.86 5.15
CA GLU A 66 -5.83 6.49 6.32
C GLU A 66 -4.45 5.93 5.91
N PRO A 67 -3.40 6.77 5.85
CA PRO A 67 -2.04 6.29 5.70
C PRO A 67 -1.67 5.38 6.86
N VAL A 68 -0.91 4.33 6.59
CA VAL A 68 -0.46 3.38 7.61
C VAL A 68 1.05 3.29 7.63
N THR A 69 1.61 2.84 8.74
CA THR A 69 3.02 2.48 8.83
C THR A 69 3.27 1.12 8.16
N ASN A 70 4.51 0.86 7.76
CA ASN A 70 4.90 -0.45 7.26
C ASN A 70 4.57 -1.59 8.25
N ARG A 71 4.67 -1.33 9.56
CA ARG A 71 4.28 -2.27 10.61
C ARG A 71 2.79 -2.60 10.56
N GLU A 72 1.94 -1.59 10.42
CA GLU A 72 0.48 -1.78 10.35
C GLU A 72 0.08 -2.52 9.08
N LEU A 73 0.65 -2.16 7.92
CA LEU A 73 0.44 -2.87 6.67
C LEU A 73 0.89 -4.34 6.76
N THR A 74 2.07 -4.58 7.34
CA THR A 74 2.59 -5.93 7.58
C THR A 74 1.64 -6.75 8.46
N ALA A 75 1.17 -6.16 9.57
CA ALA A 75 0.26 -6.84 10.48
C ALA A 75 -1.11 -7.14 9.84
N ALA A 76 -1.64 -6.21 9.05
CA ALA A 76 -2.89 -6.41 8.31
C ALA A 76 -2.76 -7.54 7.27
N LEU A 77 -1.65 -7.59 6.53
CA LEU A 77 -1.38 -8.67 5.57
C LEU A 77 -1.21 -10.03 6.27
N GLY A 78 -0.50 -10.07 7.39
CA GLY A 78 -0.35 -11.27 8.21
C GLY A 78 -1.69 -11.82 8.72
N ARG A 79 -2.55 -10.93 9.23
CA ARG A 79 -3.91 -11.29 9.68
C ARG A 79 -4.76 -11.85 8.54
N ALA A 80 -4.82 -11.15 7.41
CA ALA A 80 -5.63 -11.56 6.27
C ALA A 80 -5.20 -12.93 5.69
N LEU A 81 -3.89 -13.21 5.70
CA LEU A 81 -3.34 -14.50 5.23
C LEU A 81 -3.27 -15.57 6.33
N ARG A 82 -3.61 -15.25 7.58
CA ARG A 82 -3.45 -16.13 8.75
C ARG A 82 -2.01 -16.65 8.91
N ARG A 83 -1.04 -15.75 8.78
CA ARG A 83 0.40 -16.05 8.86
C ARG A 83 1.11 -15.14 9.88
N PRO A 84 2.13 -15.64 10.59
CA PRO A 84 2.89 -14.82 11.54
C PRO A 84 3.75 -13.79 10.80
N THR A 85 3.92 -12.61 11.41
CA THR A 85 4.75 -11.51 10.86
C THR A 85 5.64 -10.91 11.96
N LEU A 86 6.31 -11.79 12.73
CA LEU A 86 7.02 -11.41 13.95
C LEU A 86 8.42 -10.85 13.68
N LEU A 87 9.10 -11.41 12.69
CA LEU A 87 10.49 -11.07 12.37
C LEU A 87 10.55 -9.95 11.32
N PRO A 88 11.49 -9.00 11.44
CA PRO A 88 11.74 -8.04 10.39
C PRO A 88 12.40 -8.73 9.18
N THR A 89 12.14 -8.21 7.99
CA THR A 89 12.76 -8.70 6.76
C THR A 89 14.27 -8.43 6.79
N PRO A 90 15.14 -9.44 6.59
CA PRO A 90 16.59 -9.24 6.57
C PRO A 90 17.03 -8.28 5.46
N LYS A 91 17.86 -7.29 5.81
CA LYS A 91 18.41 -6.34 4.82
C LYS A 91 19.13 -7.01 3.64
N PRO A 92 19.95 -8.07 3.83
CA PRO A 92 20.61 -8.74 2.71
C PRO A 92 19.62 -9.34 1.70
N ALA A 93 18.47 -9.85 2.17
CA ALA A 93 17.44 -10.40 1.28
C ALA A 93 16.81 -9.31 0.40
N LEU A 94 16.55 -8.13 0.97
CA LEU A 94 16.06 -6.97 0.23
C LEU A 94 17.08 -6.49 -0.82
N TRP A 95 18.36 -6.42 -0.44
CA TRP A 95 19.44 -6.05 -1.36
C TRP A 95 19.61 -7.05 -2.50
N ALA A 96 19.49 -8.35 -2.22
CA ALA A 96 19.57 -9.37 -3.25
C ALA A 96 18.42 -9.26 -4.27
N ARG A 97 17.22 -8.86 -3.81
CA ARG A 97 16.02 -8.78 -4.66
C ARG A 97 15.88 -7.47 -5.43
N LEU A 98 16.28 -6.34 -4.85
CA LEU A 98 16.07 -5.00 -5.39
C LEU A 98 17.37 -4.24 -5.67
N GLY A 99 18.52 -4.71 -5.19
CA GLY A 99 19.75 -3.91 -5.14
C GLY A 99 19.78 -2.93 -3.96
N ARG A 100 20.97 -2.44 -3.61
CA ARG A 100 21.18 -1.58 -2.43
C ARG A 100 20.50 -0.21 -2.57
N GLU A 101 20.58 0.37 -3.76
CA GLU A 101 20.08 1.72 -4.05
C GLU A 101 18.54 1.77 -4.02
N LEU A 102 17.87 0.89 -4.77
CA LEU A 102 16.39 0.82 -4.77
C LEU A 102 15.84 0.41 -3.41
N THR A 103 16.54 -0.47 -2.68
CA THR A 103 16.16 -0.80 -1.30
C THR A 103 16.12 0.46 -0.43
N GLY A 104 17.14 1.33 -0.54
CA GLY A 104 17.19 2.61 0.15
C GLY A 104 16.04 3.54 -0.25
N ALA A 105 15.90 3.80 -1.55
CA ALA A 105 14.95 4.78 -2.08
C ALA A 105 13.48 4.36 -1.89
N LEU A 106 13.15 3.09 -2.14
CA LEU A 106 11.77 2.62 -2.16
C LEU A 106 11.28 2.13 -0.80
N LEU A 107 12.14 1.46 -0.03
CA LEU A 107 11.70 0.76 1.18
C LEU A 107 11.94 1.55 2.47
N TYR A 108 12.83 2.55 2.44
CA TYR A 108 13.10 3.45 3.56
C TYR A 108 12.59 4.88 3.35
N SER A 109 11.97 5.17 2.20
CA SER A 109 11.20 6.40 2.06
C SER A 109 9.97 6.37 2.96
N SER A 110 9.58 7.53 3.46
CA SER A 110 8.46 7.68 4.37
C SER A 110 7.69 8.93 4.00
N ALA A 111 6.47 8.75 3.51
CA ALA A 111 5.58 9.86 3.17
C ALA A 111 4.19 9.56 3.73
N ARG A 112 3.71 10.46 4.61
CA ARG A 112 2.33 10.46 5.10
C ARG A 112 1.53 11.43 4.24
N VAL A 113 0.79 10.90 3.28
CA VAL A 113 0.07 11.67 2.25
C VAL A 113 -1.40 11.32 2.31
N GLU A 114 -2.23 12.35 2.49
CA GLU A 114 -3.68 12.22 2.55
C GLU A 114 -4.31 12.71 1.23
N PRO A 115 -5.45 12.13 0.83
CA PRO A 115 -6.16 12.48 -0.41
C PRO A 115 -7.05 13.72 -0.20
N ALA A 116 -6.47 14.82 0.27
CA ALA A 116 -7.21 15.99 0.75
C ALA A 116 -8.19 16.59 -0.26
N LEU A 117 -7.91 16.53 -1.57
CA LEU A 117 -8.84 17.01 -2.59
C LEU A 117 -10.03 16.05 -2.77
N LEU A 118 -9.77 14.73 -2.83
CA LEU A 118 -10.83 13.72 -2.93
C LEU A 118 -11.76 13.79 -1.71
N LEU A 119 -11.19 13.93 -0.51
CA LEU A 119 -11.96 14.10 0.73
C LEU A 119 -12.82 15.37 0.73
N ARG A 120 -12.25 16.53 0.35
CA ARG A 120 -13.00 17.79 0.26
C ARG A 120 -14.12 17.76 -0.78
N ARG A 121 -14.01 16.89 -1.78
CA ARG A 121 -15.02 16.68 -2.82
C ARG A 121 -15.91 15.48 -2.53
N GLU A 122 -15.86 14.96 -1.30
CA GLU A 122 -16.71 13.86 -0.82
C GLU A 122 -16.64 12.59 -1.68
N PHE A 123 -15.48 12.35 -2.32
CA PHE A 123 -15.22 11.12 -3.05
C PHE A 123 -15.37 9.92 -2.10
N ARG A 124 -16.13 8.92 -2.53
CA ARG A 124 -16.42 7.74 -1.73
C ARG A 124 -15.42 6.64 -2.04
N PHE A 125 -14.54 6.37 -1.09
CA PHE A 125 -13.63 5.23 -1.14
C PHE A 125 -14.38 3.94 -0.81
N THR A 126 -14.21 2.92 -1.65
CA THR A 126 -14.72 1.57 -1.37
C THR A 126 -13.89 0.92 -0.25
N HIS A 127 -12.59 1.19 -0.19
CA HIS A 127 -11.69 0.64 0.84
C HIS A 127 -10.96 1.76 1.60
N PRO A 128 -11.61 2.40 2.59
CA PRO A 128 -11.02 3.51 3.32
C PRO A 128 -9.91 3.09 4.29
N ASP A 129 -9.98 1.88 4.85
CA ASP A 129 -9.04 1.34 5.83
C ASP A 129 -8.23 0.14 5.30
N ILE A 130 -7.04 -0.06 5.87
CA ILE A 130 -6.08 -1.07 5.36
C ILE A 130 -6.58 -2.50 5.51
N ALA A 131 -7.40 -2.79 6.54
CA ALA A 131 -7.87 -4.14 6.80
C ALA A 131 -8.86 -4.55 5.70
N THR A 132 -9.88 -3.72 5.47
CA THR A 132 -10.87 -3.92 4.40
C THR A 132 -10.20 -3.94 3.02
N GLY A 133 -9.24 -3.02 2.78
CA GLY A 133 -8.51 -2.96 1.51
C GLY A 133 -7.70 -4.23 1.21
N ILE A 134 -6.95 -4.75 2.18
CA ILE A 134 -6.18 -5.98 2.00
C ILE A 134 -7.11 -7.18 1.82
N GLU A 135 -8.16 -7.31 2.64
CA GLU A 135 -9.12 -8.42 2.53
C GLU A 135 -9.77 -8.46 1.14
N ALA A 136 -10.25 -7.31 0.64
CA ALA A 136 -10.87 -7.20 -0.67
C ALA A 136 -9.90 -7.53 -1.81
N VAL A 137 -8.67 -7.02 -1.75
CA VAL A 137 -7.65 -7.27 -2.78
C VAL A 137 -7.24 -8.76 -2.81
N LEU A 138 -7.25 -9.45 -1.67
CA LEU A 138 -6.93 -10.88 -1.59
C LEU A 138 -8.09 -11.78 -2.01
N ALA A 139 -9.33 -11.38 -1.74
CA ALA A 139 -10.54 -12.16 -2.03
C ALA A 139 -10.84 -12.26 -3.53
N ARG A 140 -10.47 -11.25 -4.33
CA ARG A 140 -10.70 -11.25 -5.78
C ARG A 140 -9.65 -12.14 -6.48
N ALA A 141 -10.13 -13.08 -7.30
CA ALA A 141 -9.34 -14.01 -8.11
C ALA A 141 -9.50 -13.68 -9.60
#